data_AF-A0A6A7B9F3-F1
#
_entry.id   AF-A0A6A7B9F3-F1
#
_cell.length_a   1.000
_cell.length_b   1.000
_cell.length_c   1.000
_cell.angle_alpha   90.00
_cell.angle_beta   90.00
_cell.angle_gamma   90.00
#
_symmetry.space_group_name_H-M   'P 1'
#
loop_
_entity.id
_entity.type
_entity.pdbx_description
1 polymer ?
#
loop_
_entity_poly.entity_id
_entity_poly.type
_entity_poly.pdbx_seq_one_letter_code
_entity_poly.pdbx_strand_id
1 'polypeptide(L)'
;MPEKDPPPPRHHPTPHKTLLSNTFWEILPSHYTSIIHRVTHISTLHTQTHSALLLTDRAAALASLNAELDMLETDLAAYRGIVRSIDITELAGIYVVAGWNRDEALRLAKGDLEGVEGGLGRVEERVWEISQQRIAIMQRNNTSSIIKSDPHTHPIPPIMTPPTPQPPDNLNTNLSILNNRTDRILATLHVLETMHHKAPSTPGRVEQINFPEMMVLHAETLEADLDMISKQFEAVDDARVAAWIHNARGDAEKAEREVLVMMVVRRVGEVEKVVGDAGWVFLGSREDS
;
A
#
# COMPACT_ATOMS: atom_id res chain seq x y z
N MET A 1 65.07 -9.11 37.26
CA MET A 1 63.97 -8.36 36.61
C MET A 1 62.98 -9.39 36.09
N PRO A 2 61.73 -9.43 36.56
CA PRO A 2 60.77 -10.41 36.07
C PRO A 2 60.23 -9.96 34.70
N GLU A 3 60.34 -10.88 33.76
CA GLU A 3 59.86 -10.80 32.38
C GLU A 3 58.34 -10.67 32.40
N LYS A 4 57.84 -9.57 31.84
CA LYS A 4 56.43 -9.22 31.83
C LYS A 4 55.79 -9.95 30.64
N ASP A 5 55.01 -10.99 30.94
CA ASP A 5 54.28 -11.74 29.92
C ASP A 5 53.48 -10.80 29.00
N PRO A 6 53.50 -11.04 27.68
CA PRO A 6 52.73 -10.24 26.74
C PRO A 6 51.23 -10.42 27.00
N PRO A 7 50.43 -9.34 26.84
CA PRO A 7 49.00 -9.42 27.08
C PRO A 7 48.36 -10.45 26.13
N PRO A 8 47.34 -11.21 26.61
CA PRO A 8 46.68 -12.21 25.78
C PRO A 8 46.07 -11.55 24.54
N PRO A 9 46.08 -12.23 23.38
CA PRO A 9 45.47 -11.71 22.17
C PRO A 9 44.00 -11.39 22.45
N ARG A 10 43.63 -10.13 22.21
CA ARG A 10 42.23 -9.70 22.28
C ARG A 10 41.48 -10.46 21.19
N HIS A 11 40.73 -11.48 21.59
CA HIS A 11 39.75 -12.10 20.72
C HIS A 11 38.73 -11.02 20.34
N HIS A 12 38.88 -10.46 19.13
CA HIS A 12 37.79 -9.73 18.52
C HIS A 12 36.67 -10.76 18.29
N PRO A 13 35.47 -10.58 18.86
CA PRO A 13 34.35 -11.41 18.49
C PRO A 13 34.14 -11.18 17.00
N THR A 14 34.47 -12.19 16.20
CA THR A 14 34.10 -12.21 14.80
C THR A 14 32.57 -12.16 14.80
N PRO A 15 31.93 -11.11 14.23
CA PRO A 15 30.47 -11.06 14.17
C PRO A 15 29.98 -12.37 13.55
N HIS A 16 28.87 -12.90 14.04
CA HIS A 16 28.34 -14.18 13.59
C HIS A 16 28.00 -14.09 12.09
N LYS A 17 28.99 -14.36 11.23
CA LYS A 17 28.92 -14.21 9.77
C LYS A 17 27.70 -14.91 9.17
N THR A 18 27.25 -16.00 9.81
CA THR A 18 26.10 -16.81 9.41
C THR A 18 24.75 -16.18 9.77
N LEU A 19 24.68 -15.33 10.79
CA LEU A 19 23.44 -14.66 11.21
C LEU A 19 23.15 -13.47 10.30
N LEU A 20 24.19 -12.72 9.91
CA LEU A 20 24.06 -11.61 8.97
C LEU A 20 23.88 -12.08 7.51
N SER A 21 24.51 -13.18 7.07
CA SER A 21 24.40 -13.60 5.65
C SER A 21 22.99 -14.08 5.27
N ASN A 22 22.34 -14.87 6.14
CA ASN A 22 21.05 -15.47 5.81
C ASN A 22 19.90 -14.63 6.38
N THR A 23 19.97 -14.22 7.64
CA THR A 23 18.83 -13.57 8.29
C THR A 23 18.59 -12.16 7.78
N PHE A 24 19.67 -11.39 7.59
CA PHE A 24 19.56 -9.98 7.19
C PHE A 24 19.27 -9.81 5.69
N TRP A 25 19.90 -10.62 4.83
CA TRP A 25 19.79 -10.45 3.37
C TRP A 25 18.70 -11.30 2.71
N GLU A 26 18.32 -12.44 3.29
CA GLU A 26 17.34 -13.34 2.67
C GLU A 26 16.03 -13.35 3.47
N ILE A 27 16.11 -13.61 4.77
CA ILE A 27 14.91 -13.84 5.60
C ILE A 27 14.13 -12.54 5.82
N LEU A 28 14.78 -11.47 6.28
CA LEU A 28 14.13 -10.18 6.54
C LEU A 28 13.40 -9.61 5.31
N PRO A 29 14.05 -9.48 4.13
CA PRO A 29 13.38 -8.98 2.93
C PRO A 29 12.23 -9.89 2.47
N SER A 30 12.37 -11.21 2.61
CA SER A 30 11.30 -12.15 2.26
C SER A 30 10.08 -11.95 3.16
N HIS A 31 10.26 -11.81 4.48
CA HIS A 31 9.13 -11.57 5.38
C HIS A 31 8.50 -10.20 5.17
N TYR A 32 9.31 -9.16 4.92
CA TYR A 32 8.79 -7.83 4.58
C TYR A 32 7.94 -7.87 3.32
N THR A 33 8.42 -8.55 2.26
CA THR A 33 7.66 -8.71 1.01
C THR A 33 6.34 -9.44 1.24
N SER A 34 6.33 -10.51 2.04
CA SER A 34 5.10 -11.21 2.41
C SER A 34 4.11 -10.32 3.15
N ILE A 35 4.60 -9.51 4.11
CA ILE A 35 3.78 -8.55 4.85
C ILE A 35 3.14 -7.53 3.90
N ILE A 36 3.94 -6.92 3.02
CA ILE A 36 3.44 -5.92 2.05
C ILE A 36 2.39 -6.54 1.13
N HIS A 37 2.69 -7.68 0.51
CA HIS A 37 1.73 -8.37 -0.36
C HIS A 37 0.41 -8.66 0.36
N ARG A 38 0.48 -9.08 1.62
CA ARG A 38 -0.70 -9.38 2.42
C ARG A 38 -1.50 -8.13 2.80
N VAL A 39 -0.83 -7.03 3.17
CA VAL A 39 -1.48 -5.73 3.43
C VAL A 39 -2.20 -5.22 2.18
N THR A 40 -1.59 -5.37 1.00
CA THR A 40 -2.23 -5.01 -0.28
C THR A 40 -3.45 -5.90 -0.56
N HIS A 41 -3.36 -7.20 -0.30
CA HIS A 41 -4.50 -8.12 -0.44
C HIS A 41 -5.63 -7.79 0.55
N ILE A 42 -5.32 -7.52 1.82
CA ILE A 42 -6.26 -7.09 2.85
C ILE A 42 -6.98 -5.81 2.44
N SER A 43 -6.27 -4.83 1.87
CA SER A 43 -6.87 -3.57 1.39
C SER A 43 -7.86 -3.80 0.26
N THR A 44 -7.52 -4.72 -0.65
CA THR A 44 -8.40 -5.14 -1.75
C THR A 44 -9.65 -5.83 -1.23
N LEU A 45 -9.49 -6.83 -0.35
CA LEU A 45 -10.59 -7.56 0.27
C LEU A 45 -11.48 -6.64 1.09
N HIS A 46 -10.91 -5.74 1.89
CA HIS A 46 -11.66 -4.73 2.63
C HIS A 46 -12.54 -3.90 1.68
N THR A 47 -11.98 -3.40 0.58
CA THR A 47 -12.77 -2.68 -0.43
C THR A 47 -13.89 -3.54 -1.00
N GLN A 48 -13.62 -4.80 -1.37
CA GLN A 48 -14.61 -5.74 -1.87
C GLN A 48 -15.74 -6.00 -0.86
N THR A 49 -15.45 -6.07 0.44
CA THR A 49 -16.49 -6.26 1.46
C THR A 49 -17.51 -5.12 1.50
N HIS A 50 -17.10 -3.92 1.11
CA HIS A 50 -17.97 -2.74 1.05
C HIS A 50 -18.63 -2.56 -0.32
N SER A 51 -17.90 -2.86 -1.40
CA SER A 51 -18.33 -2.54 -2.76
C SER A 51 -19.07 -3.68 -3.47
N ALA A 52 -18.93 -4.94 -3.04
CA ALA A 52 -19.58 -6.06 -3.71
C ALA A 52 -21.10 -5.90 -3.69
N LEU A 53 -21.78 -6.21 -4.81
CA LEU A 53 -23.23 -6.01 -4.93
C LEU A 53 -24.03 -7.14 -4.27
N LEU A 54 -23.53 -8.37 -4.34
CA LEU A 54 -24.19 -9.56 -3.82
C LEU A 54 -23.78 -9.82 -2.36
N LEU A 55 -24.75 -10.23 -1.53
CA LEU A 55 -24.51 -10.57 -0.13
C LEU A 55 -23.57 -11.78 0.03
N THR A 56 -23.64 -12.74 -0.90
CA THR A 56 -22.77 -13.92 -0.93
C THR A 56 -21.31 -13.53 -1.16
N ASP A 57 -21.07 -12.61 -2.09
CA ASP A 57 -19.72 -12.15 -2.43
C ASP A 57 -19.12 -11.34 -1.29
N ARG A 58 -19.93 -10.50 -0.62
CA ARG A 58 -19.52 -9.80 0.61
C ARG A 58 -19.14 -10.79 1.72
N ALA A 59 -19.92 -11.85 1.92
CA ALA A 59 -19.63 -12.85 2.94
C ALA A 59 -18.35 -13.63 2.63
N ALA A 60 -18.12 -13.99 1.36
CA ALA A 60 -16.89 -14.66 0.93
C ALA A 60 -15.65 -13.74 1.07
N ALA A 61 -15.78 -12.47 0.69
CA ALA A 61 -14.73 -11.48 0.87
C ALA A 61 -14.43 -11.24 2.36
N LEU A 62 -15.44 -11.21 3.23
CA LEU A 62 -15.27 -11.09 4.68
C LEU A 62 -14.55 -12.30 5.29
N ALA A 63 -14.91 -13.52 4.85
CA ALA A 63 -14.24 -14.73 5.31
C ALA A 63 -12.76 -14.75 4.89
N SER A 64 -12.47 -14.33 3.65
CA SER A 64 -11.10 -14.23 3.13
C SER A 64 -10.32 -13.14 3.86
N LEU A 65 -10.93 -11.99 4.11
CA LEU A 65 -10.33 -10.89 4.88
C LEU A 65 -9.92 -11.34 6.29
N ASN A 66 -10.74 -12.16 6.95
CA ASN A 66 -10.39 -12.70 8.27
C ASN A 66 -9.17 -13.60 8.22
N ALA A 67 -9.13 -14.55 7.28
CA ALA A 67 -8.00 -15.45 7.13
C ALA A 67 -6.70 -14.67 6.86
N GLU A 68 -6.76 -13.65 6.01
CA GLU A 68 -5.60 -12.81 5.70
C GLU A 68 -5.14 -11.96 6.89
N LEU A 69 -6.06 -11.42 7.70
CA LEU A 69 -5.70 -10.69 8.92
C LEU A 69 -4.98 -11.60 9.93
N ASP A 70 -5.47 -12.82 10.16
CA ASP A 70 -4.86 -13.79 11.07
C ASP A 70 -3.45 -14.21 10.61
N MET A 71 -3.29 -14.41 9.29
CA MET A 71 -1.98 -14.69 8.71
C MET A 71 -1.04 -13.49 8.82
N LEU A 72 -1.55 -12.26 8.66
CA LEU A 72 -0.75 -11.04 8.79
C LEU A 72 -0.24 -10.86 10.23
N GLU A 73 -1.08 -11.10 11.24
CA GLU A 73 -0.65 -11.04 12.64
C GLU A 73 0.49 -12.04 12.91
N THR A 74 0.41 -13.23 12.32
CA THR A 74 1.47 -14.26 12.42
C THR A 74 2.76 -13.79 11.74
N ASP A 75 2.66 -13.23 10.53
CA ASP A 75 3.81 -12.74 9.77
C ASP A 75 4.49 -11.54 10.48
N LEU A 76 3.70 -10.63 11.05
CA LEU A 76 4.19 -9.50 11.84
C LEU A 76 4.89 -9.95 13.13
N ALA A 77 4.32 -10.93 13.84
CA ALA A 77 4.95 -11.52 15.03
C ALA A 77 6.29 -12.19 14.70
N ALA A 78 6.36 -12.93 13.59
CA ALA A 78 7.60 -13.55 13.11
C ALA A 78 8.65 -12.50 12.73
N TYR A 79 8.26 -11.49 11.95
CA TYR A 79 9.14 -10.39 11.55
C TYR A 79 9.69 -9.63 12.75
N ARG A 80 8.83 -9.29 13.72
CA ARG A 80 9.24 -8.67 14.99
C ARG A 80 10.24 -9.53 15.76
N GLY A 81 10.01 -10.85 15.81
CA GLY A 81 10.92 -11.79 16.46
C GLY A 81 12.32 -11.73 15.83
N ILE A 82 12.38 -11.66 14.51
CA ILE A 82 13.64 -11.52 13.76
C ILE A 82 14.30 -10.18 14.07
N VAL A 83 13.59 -9.06 13.93
CA VAL A 83 14.12 -7.71 14.17
C VAL A 83 14.70 -7.58 15.59
N ARG A 84 13.99 -8.09 16.61
CA ARG A 84 14.46 -8.06 18.01
C ARG A 84 15.66 -8.96 18.28
N SER A 85 15.90 -9.95 17.43
CA SER A 85 17.06 -10.84 17.55
C SER A 85 18.35 -10.23 16.99
N ILE A 86 18.27 -9.11 16.28
CA ILE A 86 19.43 -8.44 15.68
C ILE A 86 20.23 -7.74 16.78
N ASP A 87 21.48 -8.14 16.97
CA ASP A 87 22.41 -7.41 17.83
C ASP A 87 22.82 -6.11 17.13
N ILE A 88 22.48 -5.00 17.77
CA ILE A 88 22.80 -3.65 17.30
C ILE A 88 24.30 -3.43 17.10
N THR A 89 25.14 -4.14 17.85
CA THR A 89 26.60 -4.11 17.74
C THR A 89 27.07 -4.79 16.46
N GLU A 90 26.40 -5.87 16.05
CA GLU A 90 26.67 -6.55 14.79
C GLU A 90 26.23 -5.71 13.60
N LEU A 91 25.05 -5.09 13.68
CA LEU A 91 24.56 -4.15 12.68
C LEU A 91 25.50 -2.93 12.55
N ALA A 92 25.96 -2.36 13.66
CA ALA A 92 26.98 -1.32 13.66
C ALA A 92 28.30 -1.80 13.02
N GLY A 93 28.65 -3.08 13.23
CA GLY A 93 29.79 -3.71 12.58
C GLY A 93 29.77 -3.62 11.05
N ILE A 94 28.59 -3.75 10.43
CA ILE A 94 28.41 -3.60 8.97
C ILE A 94 28.78 -2.17 8.54
N TYR A 95 28.28 -1.17 9.24
CA TYR A 95 28.60 0.23 8.95
C TYR A 95 30.11 0.52 9.13
N VAL A 96 30.75 -0.06 10.14
CA VAL A 96 32.21 0.10 10.31
C VAL A 96 32.97 -0.49 9.12
N VAL A 97 32.57 -1.66 8.62
CA VAL A 97 33.19 -2.28 7.42
C VAL A 97 32.99 -1.40 6.18
N ALA A 98 31.86 -0.69 6.08
CA ALA A 98 31.58 0.27 5.02
C ALA A 98 32.34 1.61 5.16
N GLY A 99 33.22 1.75 6.16
CA GLY A 99 34.11 2.91 6.33
C GLY A 99 33.63 3.95 7.34
N TRP A 100 32.52 3.72 8.03
CA TRP A 100 32.03 4.62 9.07
C TRP A 100 32.84 4.48 10.37
N ASN A 101 33.00 5.57 11.11
CA ASN A 101 33.59 5.51 12.44
C ASN A 101 32.64 4.78 13.41
N ARG A 102 33.18 4.20 14.49
CA ARG A 102 32.41 3.32 15.39
C ARG A 102 31.21 4.00 16.05
N ASP A 103 31.36 5.25 16.48
CA ASP A 103 30.28 5.97 17.17
C ASP A 103 29.15 6.31 16.20
N GLU A 104 29.49 6.72 14.98
CA GLU A 104 28.53 7.01 13.92
C GLU A 104 27.85 5.74 13.39
N ALA A 105 28.59 4.66 13.21
CA ALA A 105 28.07 3.35 12.84
C ALA A 105 27.03 2.84 13.86
N LEU A 106 27.31 2.99 15.15
CA LEU A 106 26.37 2.61 16.21
C LEU A 106 25.13 3.51 16.22
N ARG A 107 25.30 4.81 15.97
CA ARG A 107 24.19 5.77 15.86
C ARG A 107 23.27 5.43 14.67
N LEU A 108 23.85 5.12 13.52
CA LEU A 108 23.11 4.71 12.32
C LEU A 108 22.36 3.40 12.57
N ALA A 109 23.04 2.38 13.09
CA ALA A 109 22.42 1.10 13.43
C ALA A 109 21.22 1.24 14.39
N LYS A 110 21.32 2.14 15.38
CA LYS A 110 20.18 2.50 16.25
C LYS A 110 19.04 3.12 15.47
N GLY A 111 19.33 4.14 14.66
CA GLY A 111 18.32 4.83 13.87
C GLY A 111 17.58 3.89 12.91
N ASP A 112 18.28 2.95 12.28
CA ASP A 112 17.66 2.00 11.35
C ASP A 112 16.78 1.00 12.10
N LEU A 113 17.26 0.45 13.22
CA LEU A 113 16.48 -0.49 14.01
C LEU A 113 15.21 0.17 14.57
N GLU A 114 15.32 1.39 15.10
CA GLU A 114 14.18 2.21 15.54
C GLU A 114 13.24 2.53 14.37
N GLY A 115 13.79 2.81 13.18
CA GLY A 115 13.02 3.05 11.96
C GLY A 115 12.18 1.84 11.53
N VAL A 116 12.79 0.65 11.54
CA VAL A 116 12.12 -0.63 11.23
C VAL A 116 11.04 -0.94 12.27
N GLU A 117 11.34 -0.82 13.56
CA GLU A 117 10.35 -1.05 14.62
C GLU A 117 9.19 -0.05 14.54
N GLY A 118 9.49 1.22 14.24
CA GLY A 118 8.48 2.26 14.05
C GLY A 118 7.61 2.02 12.82
N GLY A 119 8.19 1.55 11.71
CA GLY A 119 7.45 1.13 10.51
C GLY A 119 6.49 -0.01 10.80
N LEU A 120 6.99 -1.05 11.48
CA LEU A 120 6.17 -2.19 11.88
C LEU A 120 5.01 -1.78 12.79
N GLY A 121 5.25 -0.86 13.73
CA GLY A 121 4.20 -0.33 14.60
C GLY A 121 3.06 0.35 13.83
N ARG A 122 3.37 1.08 12.74
CA ARG A 122 2.34 1.70 11.88
C ARG A 122 1.51 0.68 11.12
N VAL A 123 2.16 -0.38 10.61
CA VAL A 123 1.43 -1.48 9.94
C VAL A 123 0.47 -2.14 10.91
N GLU A 124 0.92 -2.43 12.13
CA GLU A 124 0.07 -3.01 13.18
C GLU A 124 -1.10 -2.12 13.57
N GLU A 125 -0.86 -0.81 13.74
CA GLU A 125 -1.93 0.16 14.01
C GLU A 125 -2.97 0.13 12.90
N ARG A 126 -2.54 0.11 11.63
CA ARG A 126 -3.46 0.07 10.49
C ARG A 126 -4.26 -1.22 10.43
N VAL A 127 -3.62 -2.36 10.68
CA VAL A 127 -4.28 -3.67 10.75
C VAL A 127 -5.30 -3.69 11.88
N TRP A 128 -4.95 -3.14 13.04
CA TRP A 128 -5.84 -3.00 14.18
C TRP A 128 -7.07 -2.15 13.84
N GLU A 129 -6.91 -1.01 13.16
CA GLU A 129 -8.03 -0.18 12.70
C GLU A 129 -8.99 -0.96 11.80
N ILE A 130 -8.47 -1.71 10.83
CA ILE A 130 -9.27 -2.53 9.91
C ILE A 130 -10.03 -3.61 10.69
N SER A 131 -9.36 -4.27 11.63
CA SER A 131 -9.98 -5.26 12.52
C SER A 131 -11.09 -4.65 13.39
N GLN A 132 -10.93 -3.44 13.91
CA GLN A 132 -11.96 -2.74 14.68
C GLN A 132 -13.17 -2.34 13.82
N GLN A 133 -12.93 -1.80 12.62
CA GLN A 133 -14.00 -1.48 11.67
C GLN A 133 -14.82 -2.72 11.32
N ARG A 134 -14.14 -3.87 11.12
CA ARG A 134 -14.80 -5.16 10.90
C ARG A 134 -15.71 -5.55 12.06
N ILE A 135 -15.21 -5.50 13.30
CA ILE A 135 -15.99 -5.88 14.50
C ILE A 135 -17.27 -5.02 14.57
N ALA A 136 -17.15 -3.72 14.31
CA ALA A 136 -18.31 -2.81 14.28
C ALA A 136 -19.34 -3.19 13.20
N ILE A 137 -18.89 -3.56 11.99
CA ILE A 137 -19.78 -3.99 10.89
C ILE A 137 -20.51 -5.30 11.26
N MET A 138 -19.78 -6.27 11.84
CA MET A 138 -20.38 -7.54 12.27
C MET A 138 -21.44 -7.33 13.36
N GLN A 139 -21.17 -6.46 14.35
CA GLN A 139 -22.12 -6.13 15.41
C GLN A 139 -23.39 -5.44 14.87
N ARG A 140 -23.25 -4.52 13.89
CA ARG A 140 -24.37 -3.84 13.23
C ARG A 140 -25.28 -4.81 12.47
N ASN A 141 -24.68 -5.78 11.78
CA ASN A 141 -25.44 -6.78 11.03
C ASN A 141 -26.18 -7.75 11.96
N ASN A 142 -25.59 -8.07 13.12
CA ASN A 142 -26.19 -8.99 14.09
C ASN A 142 -27.31 -8.35 14.94
N THR A 143 -27.31 -7.03 15.12
CA THR A 143 -28.39 -6.30 15.81
C THR A 143 -29.58 -6.01 14.89
N SER A 144 -29.35 -5.90 13.57
CA SER A 144 -30.40 -5.65 12.59
C SER A 144 -31.31 -6.87 12.34
N SER A 145 -30.88 -8.08 12.70
CA SER A 145 -31.69 -9.30 12.61
C SER A 145 -32.65 -9.50 13.80
N ILE A 146 -32.47 -8.75 14.90
CA ILE A 146 -33.27 -8.90 16.13
C ILE A 146 -34.51 -7.98 16.14
N ILE A 147 -34.60 -6.96 15.27
CA ILE A 147 -35.70 -5.97 15.25
C ILE A 147 -36.69 -6.20 14.09
N LYS A 148 -36.94 -7.45 13.70
CA LYS A 148 -38.02 -7.79 12.76
C LYS A 148 -38.95 -8.86 13.32
N SER A 149 -39.63 -8.51 14.39
CA SER A 149 -40.89 -9.14 14.78
C SER A 149 -41.58 -8.30 15.86
N ASP A 150 -42.19 -7.19 15.43
CA ASP A 150 -43.45 -6.75 16.04
C ASP A 150 -44.23 -5.82 15.08
N PRO A 151 -45.47 -6.16 14.70
CA PRO A 151 -46.35 -5.26 13.97
C PRO A 151 -47.11 -4.35 14.95
N HIS A 152 -47.20 -3.07 14.57
CA HIS A 152 -48.00 -2.00 15.17
C HIS A 152 -47.31 -1.06 16.16
N THR A 153 -47.06 0.16 15.68
CA THR A 153 -47.51 1.46 16.20
C THR A 153 -46.39 2.49 15.99
N HIS A 154 -46.58 3.41 15.05
CA HIS A 154 -45.68 4.54 14.81
C HIS A 154 -46.10 5.76 15.63
N PRO A 155 -45.25 6.31 16.50
CA PRO A 155 -45.22 7.73 16.78
C PRO A 155 -44.12 8.40 15.96
N ILE A 156 -44.46 9.53 15.34
CA ILE A 156 -43.57 10.38 14.53
C ILE A 156 -42.53 11.04 15.46
N PRO A 157 -41.21 10.85 15.26
CA PRO A 157 -40.19 11.55 16.02
C PRO A 157 -39.94 12.98 15.47
N PRO A 158 -39.48 13.91 16.32
CA PRO A 158 -39.24 15.30 15.94
C PRO A 158 -38.00 15.44 15.07
N ILE A 159 -38.08 16.39 14.13
CA ILE A 159 -37.06 16.72 13.13
C ILE A 159 -35.80 17.24 13.85
N MET A 160 -34.74 16.42 13.89
CA MET A 160 -33.39 16.87 14.23
C MET A 160 -32.69 17.35 12.95
N THR A 161 -32.14 18.55 13.02
CA THR A 161 -31.31 19.13 11.96
C THR A 161 -30.05 18.30 11.72
N PRO A 162 -29.65 18.08 10.45
CA PRO A 162 -28.49 17.26 10.12
C PRO A 162 -27.19 17.95 10.57
N PRO A 163 -26.23 17.21 11.15
CA PRO A 163 -24.91 17.74 11.48
C PRO A 163 -24.16 18.14 10.21
N THR A 164 -23.52 19.31 10.25
CA THR A 164 -22.69 19.85 9.16
C THR A 164 -21.51 18.91 8.87
N PRO A 165 -21.29 18.48 7.62
CA PRO A 165 -20.16 17.61 7.29
C PRO A 165 -18.86 18.39 7.45
N GLN A 166 -17.97 17.93 8.34
CA GLN A 166 -16.58 18.37 8.32
C GLN A 166 -15.82 17.54 7.26
N PRO A 167 -15.01 18.19 6.39
CA PRO A 167 -14.18 17.48 5.43
C PRO A 167 -13.06 16.71 6.16
N PRO A 168 -12.78 15.45 5.79
CA PRO A 168 -11.73 14.66 6.42
C PRO A 168 -10.33 15.17 6.04
N ASP A 169 -9.47 15.36 7.05
CA ASP A 169 -8.12 15.97 6.96
C ASP A 169 -7.06 15.12 6.24
N ASN A 170 -7.39 13.96 5.68
CA ASN A 170 -6.41 13.03 5.14
C ASN A 170 -6.77 12.59 3.70
N LEU A 171 -6.14 13.23 2.71
CA LEU A 171 -6.34 12.94 1.27
C LEU A 171 -6.09 11.46 0.92
N ASN A 172 -5.19 10.79 1.65
CA ASN A 172 -4.83 9.39 1.43
C ASN A 172 -5.99 8.42 1.70
N THR A 173 -6.93 8.76 2.59
CA THR A 173 -8.10 7.93 2.89
C THR A 173 -9.26 8.15 1.92
N ASN A 174 -9.18 9.20 1.06
CA ASN A 174 -10.28 9.60 0.19
C ASN A 174 -10.19 9.03 -1.24
N LEU A 175 -9.03 8.55 -1.69
CA LEU A 175 -8.88 7.99 -3.03
C LEU A 175 -9.73 6.73 -3.23
N SER A 176 -9.85 5.89 -2.20
CA SER A 176 -10.69 4.69 -2.22
C SER A 176 -12.19 4.99 -2.20
N ILE A 177 -12.58 6.21 -1.83
CA ILE A 177 -13.98 6.69 -1.77
C ILE A 177 -14.44 7.20 -3.16
N LEU A 178 -13.50 7.45 -4.08
CA LEU A 178 -13.83 7.79 -5.46
C LEU A 178 -14.42 6.57 -6.17
N ASN A 179 -15.75 6.55 -6.27
CA ASN A 179 -16.51 5.50 -6.96
C ASN A 179 -16.18 5.45 -8.47
N ASN A 180 -15.75 6.58 -9.04
CA ASN A 180 -15.33 6.67 -10.42
C ASN A 180 -13.83 6.38 -10.53
N ARG A 181 -13.50 5.30 -11.25
CA ARG A 181 -12.12 4.83 -11.45
C ARG A 181 -11.25 5.84 -12.17
N THR A 182 -11.81 6.62 -13.11
CA THR A 182 -11.07 7.68 -13.82
C THR A 182 -10.61 8.76 -12.84
N ASP A 183 -11.50 9.16 -11.94
CA ASP A 183 -11.21 10.18 -10.93
C ASP A 183 -10.17 9.66 -9.93
N ARG A 184 -10.22 8.36 -9.61
CA ARG A 184 -9.21 7.72 -8.75
C ARG A 184 -7.83 7.69 -9.40
N ILE A 185 -7.71 7.32 -10.67
CA ILE A 185 -6.45 7.35 -11.42
C ILE A 185 -5.86 8.76 -11.47
N LEU A 186 -6.68 9.76 -11.82
CA LEU A 186 -6.23 11.15 -11.89
C LEU A 186 -5.79 11.68 -10.53
N ALA A 187 -6.52 11.33 -9.47
CA ALA A 187 -6.18 11.75 -8.11
C ALA A 187 -4.92 11.03 -7.60
N THR A 188 -4.72 9.75 -7.90
CA THR A 188 -3.49 9.00 -7.56
C THR A 188 -2.28 9.55 -8.30
N LEU A 189 -2.40 9.86 -9.61
CA LEU A 189 -1.34 10.51 -10.39
C LEU A 189 -0.98 11.88 -9.81
N HIS A 190 -1.97 12.69 -9.44
CA HIS A 190 -1.74 13.99 -8.82
C HIS A 190 -1.05 13.88 -7.46
N VAL A 191 -1.40 12.87 -6.65
CA VAL A 191 -0.73 12.60 -5.37
C VAL A 191 0.72 12.18 -5.59
N LEU A 192 0.99 11.28 -6.54
CA LEU A 192 2.36 10.87 -6.90
C LEU A 192 3.21 12.05 -7.39
N GLU A 193 2.65 12.90 -8.26
CA GLU A 193 3.31 14.11 -8.73
C GLU A 193 3.57 15.10 -7.59
N THR A 194 2.57 15.35 -6.74
CA THR A 194 2.70 16.24 -5.58
C THR A 194 3.72 15.71 -4.59
N MET A 195 3.75 14.39 -4.37
CA MET A 195 4.77 13.74 -3.58
C MET A 195 6.13 14.02 -4.20
N HIS A 196 6.36 13.68 -5.48
CA HIS A 196 7.64 13.90 -6.17
C HIS A 196 8.16 15.34 -6.02
N HIS A 197 7.29 16.34 -6.14
CA HIS A 197 7.66 17.76 -5.97
C HIS A 197 7.94 18.16 -4.52
N LYS A 198 7.32 17.47 -3.55
CA LYS A 198 7.52 17.67 -2.11
C LYS A 198 8.58 16.75 -1.52
N ALA A 199 9.18 15.86 -2.32
CA ALA A 199 10.24 14.96 -1.90
C ALA A 199 11.35 15.81 -1.27
N PRO A 200 11.66 15.62 0.02
CA PRO A 200 12.61 16.49 0.69
C PRO A 200 13.98 16.33 0.03
N SER A 201 14.55 17.40 -0.49
CA SER A 201 15.86 17.41 -1.16
C SER A 201 17.02 17.08 -0.21
N THR A 202 16.76 16.92 1.09
CA THR A 202 17.77 16.70 2.14
C THR A 202 17.56 15.35 2.83
N PRO A 203 18.53 14.41 2.79
CA PRO A 203 18.43 13.10 3.43
C PRO A 203 18.30 13.17 4.96
N GLY A 204 17.45 12.32 5.57
CA GLY A 204 17.47 11.98 7.00
C GLY A 204 16.39 12.60 7.89
N ARG A 205 15.31 13.18 7.36
CA ARG A 205 14.16 13.60 8.18
C ARG A 205 13.20 12.45 8.42
N VAL A 206 12.58 12.40 9.61
CA VAL A 206 11.55 11.42 9.99
C VAL A 206 10.38 11.37 8.99
N GLU A 207 10.10 12.50 8.32
CA GLU A 207 9.09 12.63 7.25
C GLU A 207 9.46 11.88 5.95
N GLN A 208 10.74 11.54 5.72
CA GLN A 208 11.19 10.72 4.57
C GLN A 208 10.92 9.23 4.75
N ILE A 209 10.81 8.73 5.98
CA ILE A 209 10.77 7.29 6.24
C ILE A 209 9.53 6.63 5.60
N ASN A 210 8.42 7.36 5.49
CA ASN A 210 7.18 6.89 4.87
C ASN A 210 7.06 7.25 3.39
N PHE A 211 7.95 8.10 2.87
CA PHE A 211 7.78 8.67 1.54
C PHE A 211 7.93 7.61 0.43
N PRO A 212 8.93 6.70 0.47
CA PRO A 212 9.02 5.57 -0.44
C PRO A 212 7.84 4.60 -0.31
N GLU A 213 7.44 4.27 0.92
CA GLU A 213 6.32 3.35 1.17
C GLU A 213 4.98 3.89 0.63
N MET A 214 4.73 5.18 0.83
CA MET A 214 3.55 5.86 0.29
C MET A 214 3.59 5.95 -1.25
N MET A 215 4.77 6.15 -1.84
CA MET A 215 4.93 6.13 -3.29
C MET A 215 4.66 4.74 -3.88
N VAL A 216 5.17 3.68 -3.23
CA VAL A 216 4.90 2.29 -3.63
C VAL A 216 3.41 1.99 -3.53
N LEU A 217 2.75 2.34 -2.42
CA LEU A 217 1.31 2.13 -2.24
C LEU A 217 0.46 2.80 -3.34
N HIS A 218 0.77 4.06 -3.67
CA HIS A 218 0.04 4.79 -4.73
C HIS A 218 0.36 4.25 -6.12
N ALA A 219 1.60 3.81 -6.36
CA ALA A 219 1.98 3.16 -7.61
C ALA A 219 1.26 1.81 -7.79
N GLU A 220 1.19 0.97 -6.75
CA GLU A 220 0.45 -0.29 -6.77
C GLU A 220 -1.05 -0.06 -7.00
N THR A 221 -1.63 0.97 -6.36
CA THR A 221 -3.04 1.33 -6.57
C THR A 221 -3.30 1.77 -8.01
N LEU A 222 -2.39 2.57 -8.57
CA LEU A 222 -2.45 3.00 -9.97
C LEU A 222 -2.30 1.81 -10.92
N GLU A 223 -1.35 0.91 -10.67
CA GLU A 223 -1.11 -0.29 -11.47
C GLU A 223 -2.33 -1.21 -11.46
N ALA A 224 -2.94 -1.47 -10.30
CA ALA A 224 -4.14 -2.29 -10.19
C ALA A 224 -5.33 -1.67 -10.96
N ASP A 225 -5.51 -0.36 -10.89
CA ASP A 225 -6.55 0.33 -11.65
C ASP A 225 -6.29 0.31 -13.17
N LEU A 226 -5.03 0.48 -13.59
CA LEU A 226 -4.62 0.42 -14.99
C LEU A 226 -4.70 -1.00 -15.55
N ASP A 227 -4.27 -2.03 -14.83
CA ASP A 227 -4.39 -3.44 -15.21
C ASP A 227 -5.86 -3.83 -15.40
N MET A 228 -6.73 -3.38 -14.49
CA MET A 228 -8.15 -3.64 -14.60
C MET A 228 -8.80 -2.90 -15.79
N ILE A 229 -8.33 -1.69 -16.12
CA ILE A 229 -8.71 -1.00 -17.36
C ILE A 229 -8.18 -1.77 -18.58
N SER A 230 -6.92 -2.20 -18.57
CA SER A 230 -6.31 -2.97 -19.64
C SER A 230 -7.09 -4.25 -19.93
N LYS A 231 -7.42 -5.04 -18.90
CA LYS A 231 -8.26 -6.23 -19.01
C LYS A 231 -9.66 -5.94 -19.55
N GLN A 232 -10.23 -4.78 -19.22
CA GLN A 232 -11.51 -4.34 -19.79
C GLN A 232 -11.37 -3.93 -21.26
N PHE A 233 -10.26 -3.31 -21.65
CA PHE A 233 -9.96 -2.93 -23.03
C PHE A 233 -9.56 -4.13 -23.89
N GLU A 234 -8.82 -5.10 -23.37
CA GLU A 234 -8.54 -6.37 -24.08
C GLU A 234 -9.82 -7.15 -24.39
N ALA A 235 -10.86 -7.01 -23.56
CA ALA A 235 -12.18 -7.56 -23.83
C ALA A 235 -12.99 -6.77 -24.88
N VAL A 236 -12.52 -5.60 -25.28
CA VAL A 236 -13.13 -4.70 -26.26
C VAL A 236 -12.24 -4.69 -27.51
N ASP A 237 -12.48 -5.67 -28.39
CA ASP A 237 -11.82 -5.71 -29.69
C ASP A 237 -12.35 -4.62 -30.64
N ASP A 238 -11.54 -4.27 -31.64
CA ASP A 238 -11.92 -3.32 -32.69
C ASP A 238 -13.24 -3.71 -33.37
N ALA A 239 -13.52 -5.02 -33.46
CA ALA A 239 -14.75 -5.54 -34.04
C ALA A 239 -15.99 -5.19 -33.21
N ARG A 240 -15.92 -5.26 -31.88
CA ARG A 240 -16.99 -4.85 -30.96
C ARG A 240 -17.19 -3.35 -30.97
N VAL A 241 -16.13 -2.56 -31.02
CA VAL A 241 -16.23 -1.10 -31.12
C VAL A 241 -16.87 -0.70 -32.45
N ALA A 242 -16.41 -1.29 -33.56
CA ALA A 242 -17.00 -1.08 -34.88
C ALA A 242 -18.48 -1.51 -34.92
N ALA A 243 -18.81 -2.67 -34.35
CA ALA A 243 -20.20 -3.13 -34.26
C ALA A 243 -21.06 -2.18 -33.40
N TRP A 244 -20.52 -1.66 -32.30
CA TRP A 244 -21.21 -0.67 -31.48
C TRP A 244 -21.46 0.63 -32.24
N ILE A 245 -20.49 1.16 -32.99
CA ILE A 245 -20.70 2.33 -33.85
C ILE A 245 -21.74 2.04 -34.93
N HIS A 246 -21.62 0.89 -35.61
CA HIS A 246 -22.53 0.50 -36.70
C HIS A 246 -23.98 0.27 -36.25
N ASN A 247 -24.18 -0.14 -34.99
CA ASN A 247 -25.51 -0.34 -34.39
C ASN A 247 -26.14 0.96 -33.87
N ALA A 248 -25.71 2.14 -34.34
CA ALA A 248 -26.36 3.41 -34.03
C ALA A 248 -27.72 3.52 -34.73
N ARG A 249 -28.70 4.19 -34.09
CA ARG A 249 -30.07 4.34 -34.62
C ARG A 249 -30.16 5.33 -35.78
N GLY A 250 -29.08 6.06 -36.05
CA GLY A 250 -28.96 7.00 -37.17
C GLY A 250 -27.59 7.69 -37.21
N ASP A 251 -27.37 8.48 -38.24
CA ASP A 251 -26.06 9.07 -38.53
C ASP A 251 -25.56 10.04 -37.44
N ALA A 252 -26.47 10.76 -36.78
CA ALA A 252 -26.12 11.67 -35.69
C ALA A 252 -25.55 10.92 -34.47
N GLU A 253 -26.21 9.83 -34.06
CA GLU A 253 -25.73 8.98 -32.96
C GLU A 253 -24.44 8.25 -33.36
N LYS A 254 -24.32 7.85 -34.64
CA LYS A 254 -23.09 7.25 -35.16
C LYS A 254 -21.92 8.22 -35.06
N ALA A 255 -22.10 9.47 -35.49
CA ALA A 255 -21.08 10.50 -35.41
C ALA A 255 -20.69 10.82 -33.94
N GLU A 256 -21.66 10.84 -33.02
CA GLU A 256 -21.39 11.01 -31.60
C GLU A 256 -20.55 9.86 -31.03
N ARG A 257 -20.89 8.61 -31.37
CA ARG A 257 -20.13 7.42 -30.98
C ARG A 257 -18.71 7.44 -31.55
N GLU A 258 -18.53 7.85 -32.81
CA GLU A 258 -17.21 8.01 -33.44
C GLU A 258 -16.36 9.07 -32.72
N VAL A 259 -16.94 10.22 -32.36
CA VAL A 259 -16.26 11.26 -31.58
C VAL A 259 -15.83 10.76 -30.20
N LEU A 260 -16.68 9.99 -29.52
CA LEU A 260 -16.36 9.40 -28.22
C LEU A 260 -15.19 8.41 -28.33
N VAL A 261 -15.18 7.54 -29.32
CA VAL A 261 -14.07 6.58 -29.55
C VAL A 261 -12.78 7.34 -29.83
N MET A 262 -12.79 8.34 -30.71
CA MET A 262 -11.59 9.15 -30.95
C MET A 262 -11.08 9.84 -29.69
N MET A 263 -11.97 10.36 -28.86
CA MET A 263 -11.59 11.04 -27.60
C MET A 263 -10.95 10.06 -26.62
N VAL A 264 -11.48 8.85 -26.50
CA VAL A 264 -10.93 7.79 -25.64
C VAL A 264 -9.56 7.36 -26.14
N VAL A 265 -9.42 7.03 -27.43
CA VAL A 265 -8.13 6.62 -28.03
C VAL A 265 -7.07 7.70 -27.84
N ARG A 266 -7.42 8.97 -28.05
CA ARG A 266 -6.51 10.09 -27.83
C ARG A 266 -6.05 10.17 -26.37
N ARG A 267 -6.97 10.07 -25.40
CA ARG A 267 -6.63 10.14 -23.97
C ARG A 267 -5.80 8.94 -23.51
N VAL A 268 -6.07 7.75 -24.02
CA VAL A 268 -5.24 6.57 -23.75
C VAL A 268 -3.82 6.81 -24.25
N GLY A 269 -3.63 7.32 -25.48
CA GLY A 269 -2.31 7.67 -25.99
C GLY A 269 -1.60 8.77 -25.18
N GLU A 270 -2.33 9.76 -24.65
CA GLU A 270 -1.78 10.77 -23.75
C GLU A 270 -1.32 10.15 -22.42
N VAL A 271 -2.09 9.21 -21.85
CA VAL A 271 -1.73 8.47 -20.63
C VAL A 271 -0.53 7.56 -20.88
N GLU A 272 -0.51 6.79 -21.96
CA GLU A 272 0.63 5.94 -22.33
C GLU A 272 1.91 6.76 -22.49
N LYS A 273 1.80 7.95 -23.08
CA LYS A 273 2.92 8.88 -23.20
C LYS A 273 3.41 9.34 -21.81
N VAL A 274 2.51 9.78 -20.94
CA VAL A 274 2.86 10.21 -19.57
C VAL A 274 3.48 9.07 -18.77
N VAL A 275 2.93 7.86 -18.86
CA VAL A 275 3.47 6.66 -18.18
C VAL A 275 4.83 6.28 -18.76
N GLY A 276 4.98 6.34 -20.09
CA GLY A 276 6.27 6.13 -20.76
C GLY A 276 7.30 7.14 -20.26
N ASP A 277 7.00 8.43 -20.34
CA ASP A 277 7.88 9.52 -19.90
C ASP A 277 8.24 9.39 -18.41
N ALA A 278 7.28 9.02 -17.55
CA ALA A 278 7.52 8.77 -16.12
C ALA A 278 8.38 7.53 -15.86
N GLY A 279 8.17 6.44 -16.60
CA GLY A 279 8.98 5.22 -16.53
C GLY A 279 10.43 5.47 -16.91
N TRP A 280 10.68 6.32 -17.91
CA TRP A 280 12.03 6.76 -18.30
C TRP A 280 12.72 7.59 -17.22
N VAL A 281 11.98 8.42 -16.49
CA VAL A 281 12.52 9.21 -15.37
C VAL A 281 12.81 8.32 -14.14
N PHE A 282 12.01 7.28 -13.91
CA PHE A 282 12.14 6.41 -12.72
C PHE A 282 13.23 5.33 -12.86
N LEU A 283 13.45 4.81 -14.08
CA LEU A 283 14.45 3.77 -14.34
C LEU A 283 15.89 4.29 -14.50
N GLY A 284 16.07 5.60 -14.33
CA GLY A 284 17.35 6.27 -14.52
C GLY A 284 17.69 6.36 -16.01
N SER A 285 18.06 7.55 -16.44
CA SER A 285 18.91 7.73 -17.61
C SER A 285 20.03 6.69 -17.52
N ARG A 286 19.96 5.64 -18.32
CA ARG A 286 21.09 4.77 -18.58
C ARG A 286 22.10 5.68 -19.24
N GLU A 287 23.03 6.21 -18.44
CA GLU A 287 24.14 7.01 -18.93
C GLU A 287 24.87 6.13 -19.93
N ASP A 288 24.67 6.43 -21.22
CA ASP A 288 25.55 5.97 -22.27
C ASP A 288 26.92 6.62 -21.99
N SER A 289 27.80 5.83 -21.37
CA SER A 289 29.24 6.05 -21.25
C SER A 289 29.95 4.75 -21.59
#